data_AF-A0A7Y9I8B8-F1
#
_entry.id   AF-A0A7Y9I8B8-F1
#
_cell.length_a   1.000
_cell.length_b   1.000
_cell.length_c   1.000
_cell.angle_alpha   90.00
_cell.angle_beta   90.00
_cell.angle_gamma   90.00
#
_symmetry.space_group_name_H-M   'P 1'
#
loop_
_entity.id
_entity.type
_entity.pdbx_description
1 polymer ?
#
loop_
_entity_poly.entity_id
_entity_poly.type
_entity_poly.pdbx_seq_one_letter_code
_entity_poly.pdbx_strand_id
1 'polypeptide(L)'
;MTSADPRSVLDRAAMATTTPELQEWSTEHAAAAEQRVQLWFGPHVLRTYRAESGAAEEYARAIGRRFPGLRVTLDRDVADGMEPLPGEQLWSLTP
;
A
#
# COMPACT_ATOMS: atom_id res chain seq x y z
N MET A 1 13.47 73.30 15.71
CA MET A 1 13.22 72.95 14.30
C MET A 1 13.90 71.60 14.08
N THR A 2 13.31 70.46 13.77
CA THR A 2 11.99 70.02 13.29
C THR A 2 11.87 68.54 13.71
N SER A 3 10.91 68.13 14.54
CA SER A 3 9.65 67.43 14.17
C SER A 3 9.63 66.69 12.82
N ALA A 4 9.45 65.36 12.88
CA ALA A 4 8.82 64.48 11.88
C ALA A 4 8.73 63.06 12.51
N ASP A 5 7.69 62.77 13.28
CA ASP A 5 6.39 62.15 12.90
C ASP A 5 6.46 60.62 12.64
N PRO A 6 5.84 59.79 13.50
CA PRO A 6 5.78 58.33 13.37
C PRO A 6 4.42 57.82 12.85
N ARG A 7 4.15 57.85 11.54
CA ARG A 7 2.97 57.18 10.94
C ARG A 7 3.18 56.76 9.47
N SER A 8 3.74 55.56 9.23
CA SER A 8 3.52 54.84 7.96
C SER A 8 2.76 53.55 8.22
N VAL A 9 1.47 53.69 7.97
CA VAL A 9 0.42 52.66 7.93
C VAL A 9 0.61 51.80 6.67
N LEU A 10 0.54 50.48 6.86
CA LEU A 10 -0.11 49.47 6.03
C LEU A 10 -0.18 49.72 4.50
N ASP A 11 0.53 48.91 3.71
CA ASP A 11 -0.08 48.09 2.65
C ASP A 11 0.93 47.07 2.09
N ARG A 12 0.67 45.78 2.33
CA ARG A 12 1.14 44.71 1.44
C ARG A 12 0.14 43.57 1.52
N ALA A 13 -1.07 43.85 1.05
CA ALA A 13 -1.97 42.78 0.63
C ALA A 13 -1.51 42.28 -0.75
N ALA A 14 -1.53 40.96 -0.90
CA ALA A 14 -1.39 40.22 -2.16
C ALA A 14 -0.03 40.32 -2.86
N MET A 15 0.77 39.27 -2.73
CA MET A 15 0.69 38.19 -3.72
C MET A 15 1.15 36.90 -3.06
N ALA A 16 0.24 35.94 -3.10
CA ALA A 16 0.42 34.57 -2.71
C ALA A 16 1.52 33.94 -3.56
N THR A 17 2.64 33.64 -2.94
CA THR A 17 3.44 32.47 -3.30
C THR A 17 3.70 31.74 -2.01
N THR A 18 2.61 31.16 -1.48
CA THR A 18 2.73 29.99 -0.62
C THR A 18 3.55 28.99 -1.43
N THR A 19 4.70 28.65 -0.84
CA THR A 19 5.62 27.60 -1.24
C THR A 19 4.85 26.44 -1.89
N PRO A 20 5.28 25.92 -3.05
CA PRO A 20 4.85 24.59 -3.49
C PRO A 20 5.54 23.55 -2.59
N GLU A 21 5.18 23.54 -1.31
CA GLU A 21 5.43 22.45 -0.38
C GLU A 21 4.19 21.55 -0.46
N LEU A 22 4.37 20.23 -0.50
CA LEU A 22 3.34 19.19 -0.38
C LEU A 22 2.76 18.55 -1.65
N GLN A 23 3.53 18.32 -2.72
CA GLN A 23 3.16 17.28 -3.71
C GLN A 23 4.23 16.25 -4.07
N GLU A 24 5.41 16.33 -3.45
CA GLU A 24 6.53 15.42 -3.76
C GLU A 24 6.57 14.15 -2.89
N TRP A 25 5.64 13.97 -1.93
CA TRP A 25 5.49 12.74 -1.15
C TRP A 25 4.43 11.78 -1.73
N SER A 26 3.87 12.07 -2.92
CA SER A 26 2.78 11.27 -3.51
C SER A 26 3.20 9.86 -3.94
N THR A 27 4.45 9.45 -3.71
CA THR A 27 4.99 8.10 -4.00
C THR A 27 5.38 7.32 -2.73
N GLU A 28 5.32 7.92 -1.54
CA GLU A 28 5.91 7.33 -0.34
C GLU A 28 4.91 6.65 0.60
N HIS A 29 3.65 6.52 0.18
CA HIS A 29 2.65 5.65 0.82
C HIS A 29 1.85 4.87 -0.22
N ALA A 30 2.54 4.17 -1.12
CA ALA A 30 2.04 2.83 -1.46
C ALA A 30 2.17 1.96 -0.19
N ALA A 31 1.42 2.31 0.86
CA ALA A 31 1.25 1.50 2.04
C ALA A 31 0.92 0.10 1.53
N ALA A 32 1.74 -0.87 1.91
CA ALA A 32 1.68 -2.23 1.40
C ALA A 32 0.23 -2.71 1.39
N ALA A 33 -0.40 -2.66 0.21
CA ALA A 33 -1.82 -2.91 0.12
C ALA A 33 -2.04 -4.38 0.43
N GLU A 34 -2.89 -4.67 1.41
CA GLU A 34 -3.29 -6.04 1.69
C GLU A 34 -4.05 -6.59 0.47
N GLN A 35 -3.81 -7.85 0.16
CA GLN A 35 -4.44 -8.60 -0.90
C GLN A 35 -5.07 -9.86 -0.34
N ARG A 36 -6.23 -10.20 -0.90
CA ARG A 36 -6.90 -11.47 -0.67
C ARG A 36 -6.22 -12.51 -1.53
N VAL A 37 -5.72 -13.56 -0.90
CA VAL A 37 -5.10 -14.71 -1.54
C VAL A 37 -6.04 -15.89 -1.45
N GLN A 38 -6.52 -16.39 -2.59
CA GLN A 38 -7.37 -17.58 -2.62
C GLN A 38 -6.65 -18.74 -3.27
N LEU A 39 -6.67 -19.87 -2.59
CA LEU A 39 -6.13 -21.13 -3.10
C LEU A 39 -7.28 -21.98 -3.64
N TRP A 40 -7.13 -22.45 -4.87
CA TRP A 40 -8.15 -23.18 -5.61
C TRP A 40 -7.65 -24.57 -6.01
N PHE A 41 -8.55 -25.54 -5.97
CA PHE A 41 -8.41 -26.85 -6.59
C PHE A 41 -9.58 -27.08 -7.55
N GLY A 42 -9.29 -26.99 -8.85
CA GLY A 42 -10.33 -26.93 -9.87
C GLY A 42 -11.28 -25.74 -9.60
N PRO A 43 -12.61 -25.97 -9.48
CA PRO A 43 -13.58 -24.91 -9.22
C PRO A 43 -13.77 -24.58 -7.73
N HIS A 44 -13.07 -25.28 -6.81
CA HIS A 44 -13.30 -25.16 -5.37
C HIS A 44 -12.23 -24.31 -4.68
N VAL A 45 -12.64 -23.37 -3.84
CA VAL A 45 -11.74 -22.64 -2.93
C VAL A 45 -11.37 -23.55 -1.75
N LEU A 46 -10.09 -23.79 -1.56
CA LEU A 46 -9.56 -24.52 -0.41
C LEU A 46 -9.37 -23.61 0.80
N ARG A 47 -8.78 -22.44 0.57
CA ARG A 47 -8.40 -21.47 1.60
C ARG A 47 -8.42 -20.06 1.05
N THR A 48 -8.69 -19.11 1.94
CA THR A 48 -8.66 -17.67 1.66
C THR A 48 -7.87 -17.00 2.77
N TYR A 49 -6.87 -16.22 2.38
CA TYR A 49 -5.98 -15.51 3.28
C TYR A 49 -5.94 -14.02 2.96
N ARG A 50 -5.43 -13.24 3.91
CA ARG A 50 -4.94 -11.87 3.66
C ARG A 50 -3.42 -11.82 3.82
N ALA A 51 -2.77 -11.06 2.94
CA ALA A 51 -1.34 -10.79 3.02
C ALA A 51 -1.03 -9.44 2.40
N GLU A 52 0.09 -8.83 2.79
CA GLU A 52 0.68 -7.74 2.03
C GLU A 52 0.98 -8.16 0.59
N SER A 53 0.89 -7.22 -0.35
CA SER A 53 1.02 -7.50 -1.78
C SER A 53 2.27 -8.34 -2.13
N GLY A 54 3.43 -7.99 -1.57
CA GLY A 54 4.67 -8.74 -1.83
C GLY A 54 4.62 -10.20 -1.35
N ALA A 55 4.09 -10.43 -0.15
CA ALA A 55 3.94 -11.78 0.41
C ALA A 55 2.89 -12.61 -0.35
N ALA A 56 1.81 -11.96 -0.81
CA ALA A 56 0.77 -12.57 -1.63
C ALA A 56 1.32 -13.06 -2.98
N GLU A 57 2.12 -12.23 -3.64
CA GLU A 57 2.80 -12.57 -4.89
C GLU A 57 3.81 -13.70 -4.71
N GLU A 58 4.63 -13.65 -3.65
CA GLU A 58 5.60 -14.72 -3.37
C GLU A 58 4.91 -16.05 -3.10
N TYR A 59 3.85 -16.06 -2.30
CA TYR A 59 3.06 -17.25 -2.03
C TYR A 59 2.49 -17.86 -3.33
N ALA A 60 1.91 -17.02 -4.20
CA ALA A 60 1.37 -17.48 -5.47
C ALA A 60 2.46 -18.14 -6.35
N ARG A 61 3.66 -17.57 -6.39
CA ARG A 61 4.81 -18.12 -7.13
C ARG A 61 5.28 -19.44 -6.52
N ALA A 62 5.42 -19.51 -5.19
CA ALA A 62 5.89 -20.71 -4.49
C ALA A 62 4.92 -21.89 -4.65
N ILE A 63 3.62 -21.65 -4.44
CA ILE A 63 2.58 -22.67 -4.60
C ILE A 63 2.46 -23.11 -6.06
N GLY A 64 2.44 -22.16 -7.00
CA GLY A 64 2.36 -22.48 -8.44
C GLY A 64 3.54 -23.33 -8.93
N ARG A 65 4.74 -23.13 -8.36
CA ARG A 65 5.92 -23.96 -8.66
C ARG A 65 5.81 -25.38 -8.09
N ARG A 66 5.28 -25.53 -6.88
CA ARG A 66 5.28 -26.81 -6.14
C ARG A 66 4.06 -27.69 -6.43
N PHE A 67 2.93 -27.08 -6.75
CA PHE A 67 1.66 -27.76 -6.93
C PHE A 67 0.99 -27.31 -8.24
N PRO A 68 1.36 -27.90 -9.39
CA PRO A 68 0.83 -27.47 -10.69
C PRO A 68 -0.69 -27.67 -10.86
N GLY A 69 -1.32 -28.47 -9.99
CA GLY A 69 -2.78 -28.65 -9.95
C GLY A 69 -3.52 -27.62 -9.07
N LEU A 70 -2.80 -26.74 -8.38
CA LEU A 70 -3.38 -25.68 -7.57
C LEU A 70 -3.28 -24.35 -8.30
N ARG A 71 -4.34 -23.55 -8.19
CA ARG A 71 -4.38 -22.18 -8.71
C ARG A 71 -4.44 -21.23 -7.52
N VAL A 72 -3.63 -20.17 -7.56
CA VAL A 72 -3.71 -19.07 -6.60
C VAL A 72 -4.24 -17.83 -7.31
N THR A 73 -5.17 -17.11 -6.68
CA THR A 73 -5.66 -15.82 -7.19
C THR A 73 -5.44 -14.74 -6.15
N LEU A 74 -5.04 -13.55 -6.61
CA LEU A 74 -4.79 -12.37 -5.80
C LEU A 74 -5.86 -11.32 -6.13
N ASP A 75 -6.52 -10.80 -5.11
CA ASP A 75 -7.54 -9.77 -5.24
C ASP A 75 -7.28 -8.61 -4.27
N ARG A 76 -7.74 -7.41 -4.58
CA ARG A 76 -7.58 -6.23 -3.70
C ARG A 76 -8.75 -6.10 -2.72
N ASP A 77 -9.82 -6.88 -2.91
CA ASP A 77 -10.98 -6.96 -2.06
C ASP A 77 -10.68 -7.83 -0.83
N VAL A 78 -10.03 -7.22 0.15
CA VAL A 78 -9.77 -7.79 1.47
C VAL A 78 -10.93 -7.47 2.39
N ALA A 79 -11.64 -8.51 2.82
CA ALA A 79 -12.66 -8.41 3.86
C ALA A 79 -12.03 -8.59 5.25
N ASP A 80 -12.64 -7.92 6.22
CA ASP A 80 -12.31 -8.06 7.64
C ASP A 80 -12.50 -9.51 8.12
N GLY A 81 -11.59 -9.97 8.99
CA GLY A 81 -11.65 -11.32 9.58
C GLY A 81 -11.03 -12.44 8.72
N MET A 82 -10.37 -12.12 7.60
CA MET A 82 -9.58 -13.12 6.87
C MET A 82 -8.37 -13.61 7.68
N GLU A 83 -8.09 -14.91 7.54
CA GLU A 83 -6.91 -15.52 8.15
C GLU A 83 -5.65 -14.92 7.51
N PRO A 84 -4.66 -14.48 8.30
CA PRO A 84 -3.39 -14.05 7.72
C PRO A 84 -2.74 -15.24 7.01
N LEU A 85 -1.98 -14.94 5.97
CA LEU A 85 -1.16 -15.96 5.33
C LEU A 85 -0.24 -16.61 6.38
N PRO A 86 -0.01 -17.94 6.31
CA PRO A 86 0.95 -18.61 7.19
C PRO A 86 2.35 -17.94 7.13
N GLY A 87 3.30 -18.27 7.99
CA GLY A 87 4.65 -17.69 7.84
C GLY A 87 5.32 -18.10 6.53
N GLU A 88 6.05 -17.18 5.89
CA GLU A 88 6.83 -17.39 4.65
C GLU A 88 7.72 -18.65 4.63
N GLN A 89 8.17 -19.05 5.82
CA GLN A 89 8.96 -20.26 6.05
C GLN A 89 8.25 -21.57 5.63
N LEU A 90 6.91 -21.59 5.55
CA LEU A 90 6.14 -22.80 5.22
C LEU A 90 6.11 -23.12 3.71
N TRP A 91 6.34 -22.14 2.84
CA TRP A 91 6.29 -22.33 1.37
C TRP A 91 7.60 -21.98 0.66
N SER A 92 8.54 -21.30 1.32
CA SER A 92 9.86 -20.98 0.76
C SER A 92 10.87 -22.13 0.79
N LEU A 93 10.46 -23.32 1.26
CA LEU A 93 11.29 -24.53 1.17
C LEU A 93 11.33 -25.02 -0.28
N THR A 94 12.38 -24.60 -1.00
CA THR A 94 12.85 -25.32 -2.19
C THR A 94 13.28 -26.74 -1.77
N PRO A 95 12.80 -27.80 -2.44
CA PRO A 95 13.30 -29.16 -2.23
C PRO A 95 14.76 -29.31 -2.64
#